data_AF-A0A7V5YGC0-F1
#
_entry.id   AF-A0A7V5YGC0-F1
#
_cell.length_a   1.000
_cell.length_b   1.000
_cell.length_c   1.000
_cell.angle_alpha   90.00
_cell.angle_beta   90.00
_cell.angle_gamma   90.00
#
_symmetry.space_group_name_H-M   'P 1'
#
loop_
_entity.id
_entity.type
_entity.pdbx_description
1 polymer ?
#
loop_
_entity_poly.entity_id
_entity_poly.type
_entity_poly.pdbx_seq_one_letter_code
_entity_poly.pdbx_strand_id
1 'polypeptide(L)'
;MRRLAWVGLFVFLVSSIAVIAKPLSLCDFQSVDTHFKDMRLSFNYRYFNDASTEGIDVSSGRIAVAYSELMDSLNEGFSLSGNVEISLSDFTPVSGLGQGAGTLRHYLSEEEPLFGFGGLEASFTTSLPQPHMELRAGIGYGRFSDVTPLAKARRIEQKLLKLGAIPDALPDPVIMALAEQISRRAEFTSLQELMNKIQTLIQQASETPVEPLSVVMVGVELNTLNELLSNIEGLIEDASGTTLNAQALLVIQDEMLRTGDERNCGWAVQGGIGYELTDPYGGTRDLLLTASADAAVAPDPDSQILLHASFSGP
;
A
#
# COMPACT_ATOMS: atom_id res chain seq x y z
N MET A 1 65.46 7.94 12.53
CA MET A 1 64.80 7.40 11.31
C MET A 1 64.27 5.97 11.52
N ARG A 2 63.56 5.67 12.62
CA ARG A 2 63.07 4.31 12.91
C ARG A 2 61.64 4.27 13.49
N ARG A 3 60.94 5.41 13.42
CA ARG A 3 59.55 5.58 13.89
C ARG A 3 58.58 6.08 12.80
N LEU A 4 59.06 6.39 11.59
CA LEU A 4 58.20 6.82 10.48
C LEU A 4 57.70 5.68 9.58
N ALA A 5 58.30 4.47 9.68
CA ALA A 5 57.90 3.34 8.83
C ALA A 5 56.64 2.60 9.33
N TRP A 6 56.17 2.88 10.55
CA TRP A 6 55.05 2.15 11.16
C TRP A 6 53.69 2.84 10.99
N VAL A 7 53.66 4.11 10.58
CA VAL A 7 52.40 4.85 10.37
C VAL A 7 51.84 4.61 8.96
N GLY A 8 52.68 4.24 7.99
CA GLY A 8 52.25 3.97 6.61
C GLY A 8 51.54 2.63 6.39
N LEU A 9 51.77 1.63 7.26
CA LEU A 9 51.21 0.28 7.07
C LEU A 9 49.82 0.10 7.69
N PHE A 10 49.41 0.98 8.61
CA PHE A 10 48.11 0.89 9.28
C PHE A 10 46.98 1.60 8.52
N VAL A 11 47.31 2.52 7.61
CA VAL A 11 46.31 3.26 6.81
C VAL A 11 45.84 2.46 5.59
N PHE A 12 46.64 1.51 5.09
CA PHE A 12 46.25 0.66 3.96
C PHE A 12 45.47 -0.61 4.34
N LEU A 13 45.45 -1.00 5.62
CA LEU A 13 44.80 -2.24 6.06
C LEU A 13 43.32 -2.08 6.47
N VAL A 14 42.77 -0.85 6.45
CA VAL A 14 41.38 -0.57 6.85
C VAL A 14 40.47 -0.29 5.63
N SER A 15 41.01 -0.25 4.41
CA SER A 15 40.23 0.00 3.19
C SER A 15 39.72 -1.26 2.49
N SER A 16 39.55 -2.36 3.22
CA SER A 16 38.79 -3.53 2.79
C SER A 16 37.44 -3.54 3.49
N ILE A 17 36.67 -2.46 3.34
CA ILE A 17 35.24 -2.53 3.56
C ILE A 17 34.73 -3.41 2.42
N ALA A 18 34.56 -4.70 2.70
CA ALA A 18 33.66 -5.52 1.92
C ALA A 18 32.37 -4.73 1.83
N VAL A 19 31.96 -4.39 0.61
CA VAL A 19 30.60 -3.94 0.33
C VAL A 19 29.73 -5.11 0.77
N ILE A 20 29.32 -5.11 2.04
CA ILE A 20 28.26 -5.98 2.51
C ILE A 20 27.06 -5.45 1.74
N ALA A 21 26.69 -6.15 0.68
CA ALA A 21 25.45 -5.91 -0.03
C ALA A 21 24.36 -5.83 1.05
N LYS A 22 23.74 -4.66 1.19
CA LYS A 22 22.59 -4.52 2.08
C LYS A 22 21.54 -5.50 1.54
N PRO A 23 20.97 -6.37 2.37
CA PRO A 23 19.91 -7.26 1.91
C PRO A 23 18.81 -6.40 1.30
N LEU A 24 18.33 -6.79 0.11
CA LEU A 24 17.29 -6.08 -0.61
C LEU A 24 16.09 -5.85 0.32
N SER A 25 15.81 -4.57 0.62
CA SER A 25 14.65 -4.16 1.40
C SER A 25 13.43 -4.07 0.52
N LEU A 26 12.24 -4.29 1.09
CA LEU A 26 10.99 -4.06 0.35
C LEU A 26 10.90 -2.62 -0.17
N CYS A 27 11.45 -1.66 0.59
CA CYS A 27 11.41 -0.25 0.24
C CYS A 27 12.40 0.16 -0.87
N ASP A 28 13.23 -0.76 -1.37
CA ASP A 28 14.08 -0.52 -2.54
C ASP A 28 13.30 -0.67 -3.86
N PHE A 29 12.08 -1.22 -3.82
CA PHE A 29 11.19 -1.31 -4.97
C PHE A 29 10.51 0.04 -5.26
N GLN A 30 10.48 0.41 -6.54
CA GLN A 30 9.75 1.58 -7.02
C GLN A 30 8.71 1.14 -8.05
N SER A 31 7.44 1.33 -7.70
CA SER A 31 6.31 1.16 -8.62
C SER A 31 6.06 2.44 -9.42
N VAL A 32 5.63 2.28 -10.68
CA VAL A 32 5.21 3.42 -11.52
C VAL A 32 3.90 4.01 -11.02
N ASP A 33 2.96 3.13 -10.66
CA ASP A 33 1.69 3.46 -10.03
C ASP A 33 1.60 2.77 -8.66
N THR A 34 1.00 3.47 -7.70
CA THR A 34 0.75 2.99 -6.34
C THR A 34 -0.75 3.00 -6.14
N HIS A 35 -1.33 1.86 -5.74
CA HIS A 35 -2.73 1.79 -5.36
C HIS A 35 -2.88 0.91 -4.12
N PHE A 36 -3.31 1.50 -3.03
CA PHE A 36 -3.47 0.84 -1.74
C PHE A 36 -4.87 1.10 -1.20
N LYS A 37 -5.49 0.06 -0.64
CA LYS A 37 -6.80 0.16 0.00
C LYS A 37 -6.90 -0.85 1.15
N ASP A 38 -7.13 -0.34 2.36
CA ASP A 38 -7.33 -1.13 3.56
C ASP A 38 -8.65 -0.74 4.26
N MET A 39 -9.34 -1.75 4.79
CA MET A 39 -10.54 -1.56 5.60
C MET A 39 -10.53 -2.55 6.77
N ARG A 40 -10.58 -2.02 7.99
CA ARG A 40 -10.59 -2.80 9.22
C ARG A 40 -11.87 -2.55 10.00
N LEU A 41 -12.61 -3.63 10.29
CA LEU A 41 -13.76 -3.63 11.19
C LEU A 41 -13.38 -4.33 12.50
N SER A 42 -13.72 -3.74 13.64
CA SER A 42 -13.44 -4.27 14.96
C SER A 42 -14.69 -4.21 15.83
N PHE A 43 -14.98 -5.30 16.54
CA PHE A 43 -16.06 -5.39 17.50
C PHE A 43 -15.53 -6.01 18.80
N ASN A 44 -15.77 -5.33 19.92
CA ASN A 44 -15.46 -5.85 21.25
C ASN A 44 -16.66 -5.62 22.17
N TYR A 45 -16.98 -6.61 23.01
CA TYR A 45 -17.99 -6.47 24.04
C TYR A 45 -17.52 -7.16 25.31
N ARG A 46 -17.68 -6.47 26.45
CA ARG A 46 -17.35 -6.96 27.78
C ARG A 46 -18.61 -6.97 28.62
N TYR A 47 -18.94 -8.15 29.12
CA TYR A 47 -20.01 -8.38 30.07
C TYR A 47 -19.42 -9.01 31.33
N PHE A 48 -19.66 -8.38 32.48
CA PHE A 48 -19.25 -8.91 33.79
C PHE A 48 -20.35 -8.64 34.81
N ASN A 49 -20.60 -9.65 35.64
CA ASN A 49 -21.57 -9.64 36.71
C ASN A 49 -20.96 -10.41 37.88
N ASP A 50 -20.64 -9.69 38.96
CA ASP A 50 -20.19 -10.24 40.23
C ASP A 50 -21.40 -10.71 41.04
N ALA A 51 -21.30 -11.92 41.57
CA ALA A 51 -22.32 -12.49 42.45
C ALA A 51 -22.48 -11.71 43.78
N SER A 52 -21.54 -10.80 44.10
CA SER A 52 -21.56 -9.99 45.31
C SER A 52 -22.27 -8.63 45.15
N THR A 53 -22.60 -8.22 43.92
CA THR A 53 -23.33 -6.98 43.59
C THR A 53 -24.70 -7.30 43.00
N GLU A 54 -25.73 -6.53 43.38
CA GLU A 54 -27.02 -6.61 42.71
C GLU A 54 -26.95 -5.85 41.37
N GLY A 55 -26.88 -6.57 40.25
CA GLY A 55 -26.97 -5.99 38.91
C GLY A 55 -25.89 -6.48 37.94
N ILE A 56 -25.67 -5.74 36.85
CA ILE A 56 -24.59 -5.97 35.88
C ILE A 56 -23.49 -4.95 36.20
N ASP A 57 -22.26 -5.40 36.50
CA ASP A 57 -21.16 -4.48 36.85
C ASP A 57 -20.48 -3.87 35.63
N VAL A 58 -20.36 -4.63 34.54
CA VAL A 58 -19.78 -4.16 33.29
C VAL A 58 -20.62 -4.65 32.13
N SER A 59 -21.05 -3.72 31.30
CA SER A 59 -21.80 -3.98 30.09
C SER A 59 -21.40 -2.94 29.06
N SER A 60 -20.21 -3.11 28.48
CA SER A 60 -19.60 -2.10 27.61
C SER A 60 -19.08 -2.74 26.33
N GLY A 61 -19.29 -2.09 25.20
CA GLY A 61 -18.74 -2.53 23.92
C GLY A 61 -18.16 -1.40 23.10
N ARG A 62 -17.45 -1.77 22.03
CA ARG A 62 -16.87 -0.86 21.06
C ARG A 62 -17.01 -1.46 19.67
N ILE A 63 -17.53 -0.66 18.75
CA ILE A 63 -17.49 -0.92 17.31
C ILE A 63 -16.54 0.10 16.71
N ALA A 64 -15.56 -0.34 15.94
CA ALA A 64 -14.64 0.55 15.25
C ALA A 64 -14.48 0.15 13.79
N VAL A 65 -14.47 1.14 12.91
CA VAL A 65 -14.17 1.01 11.48
C VAL A 65 -13.00 1.92 11.17
N ALA A 66 -12.00 1.40 10.46
CA ALA A 66 -10.92 2.19 9.89
C ALA A 66 -10.83 1.90 8.39
N TYR A 67 -10.61 2.94 7.59
CA TYR A 67 -10.47 2.89 6.15
C TYR A 67 -9.27 3.74 5.74
N SER A 68 -8.45 3.24 4.81
CA SER A 68 -7.34 3.99 4.23
C SER A 68 -7.21 3.62 2.77
N GLU A 69 -7.08 4.63 1.92
CA GLU A 69 -6.87 4.49 0.48
C GLU A 69 -5.80 5.49 0.06
N LEU A 70 -4.88 5.03 -0.76
CA LEU A 70 -3.76 5.82 -1.26
C LEU A 70 -3.55 5.46 -2.72
N MET A 71 -3.59 6.46 -3.57
CA MET A 71 -3.22 6.35 -4.98
C MET A 71 -2.09 7.33 -5.26
N ASP A 72 -1.09 6.89 -6.00
CA ASP A 72 0.05 7.73 -6.37
C ASP A 72 0.48 7.35 -7.80
N SER A 73 0.48 8.32 -8.70
CA SER A 73 0.91 8.21 -10.10
C SER A 73 2.01 9.22 -10.35
N LEU A 74 2.59 9.26 -11.56
CA LEU A 74 3.70 10.17 -11.88
C LEU A 74 3.37 11.65 -11.59
N ASN A 75 2.15 12.10 -11.89
CA ASN A 75 1.78 13.52 -11.80
C ASN A 75 0.71 13.82 -10.74
N GLU A 76 -0.01 12.81 -10.27
CA GLU A 76 -1.14 12.98 -9.36
C GLU A 76 -1.11 11.96 -8.23
N GLY A 77 -1.53 12.39 -7.04
CA GLY A 77 -1.73 11.52 -5.90
C GLY A 77 -3.07 11.81 -5.22
N PHE A 78 -3.67 10.77 -4.66
CA PHE A 78 -4.88 10.86 -3.86
C PHE A 78 -4.69 10.07 -2.56
N SER A 79 -5.23 10.58 -1.47
CA SER A 79 -5.32 9.83 -0.21
C SER A 79 -6.65 10.07 0.45
N LEU A 80 -7.29 9.01 0.92
CA LEU A 80 -8.52 9.05 1.70
C LEU A 80 -8.36 8.17 2.92
N SER A 81 -8.48 8.74 4.11
CA SER A 81 -8.45 8.00 5.37
C SER A 81 -9.68 8.36 6.20
N GLY A 82 -10.13 7.40 7.01
CA GLY A 82 -11.20 7.65 7.95
C GLY A 82 -11.30 6.59 9.02
N ASN A 83 -11.67 7.00 10.23
CA ASN A 83 -11.99 6.09 11.31
C ASN A 83 -13.25 6.55 12.05
N VAL A 84 -14.07 5.59 12.43
CA VAL A 84 -15.28 5.78 13.21
C VAL A 84 -15.27 4.80 14.37
N GLU A 85 -15.60 5.29 15.56
CA GLU A 85 -15.73 4.50 16.77
C GLU A 85 -17.06 4.80 17.44
N ILE A 86 -17.76 3.74 17.82
CA ILE A 86 -19.02 3.79 18.57
C ILE A 86 -18.81 3.03 19.87
N SER A 87 -19.02 3.70 21.00
CA SER A 87 -19.05 3.05 22.31
C SER A 87 -20.47 2.60 22.64
N LEU A 88 -20.59 1.41 23.22
CA LEU A 88 -21.84 0.80 23.64
C LEU A 88 -21.89 0.69 25.17
N SER A 89 -23.05 0.95 25.75
CA SER A 89 -23.43 0.51 27.10
C SER A 89 -24.69 -0.33 26.98
N ASP A 90 -24.71 -1.53 27.55
CA ASP A 90 -25.88 -2.43 27.46
C ASP A 90 -26.37 -2.68 26.02
N PHE A 91 -25.42 -2.89 25.10
CA PHE A 91 -25.66 -2.98 23.66
C PHE A 91 -26.34 -1.75 23.02
N THR A 92 -26.46 -0.63 23.73
CA THR A 92 -26.98 0.63 23.20
C THR A 92 -25.84 1.61 22.93
N PRO A 93 -25.81 2.30 21.77
CA PRO A 93 -24.82 3.34 21.50
C PRO A 93 -24.92 4.49 22.49
N VAL A 94 -23.80 4.82 23.15
CA VAL A 94 -23.72 5.92 24.14
C VAL A 94 -22.82 7.06 23.71
N SER A 95 -21.82 6.79 22.87
CA SER A 95 -20.99 7.82 22.27
C SER A 95 -20.47 7.39 20.92
N GLY A 96 -20.14 8.39 20.11
CA GLY A 96 -19.53 8.19 18.81
C GLY A 96 -18.46 9.24 18.58
N LEU A 97 -17.38 8.85 17.93
CA LEU A 97 -16.40 9.77 17.38
C LEU A 97 -15.94 9.27 16.03
N GLY A 98 -15.52 10.19 15.19
CA GLY A 98 -14.89 9.84 13.94
C GLY A 98 -14.10 10.99 13.37
N GLN A 99 -13.19 10.64 12.47
CA GLN A 99 -12.41 11.58 11.69
C GLN A 99 -12.20 11.01 10.30
N GLY A 100 -11.98 11.88 9.34
CA GLY A 100 -11.61 11.50 7.99
C GLY A 100 -10.91 12.63 7.28
N ALA A 101 -9.98 12.27 6.40
CA ALA A 101 -9.21 13.21 5.61
C ALA A 101 -9.13 12.73 4.16
N GLY A 102 -9.40 13.64 3.23
CA GLY A 102 -9.15 13.46 1.80
C GLY A 102 -8.09 14.45 1.34
N THR A 103 -7.14 14.04 0.52
CA THR A 103 -6.11 14.94 -0.04
C THR A 103 -5.82 14.57 -1.48
N LEU A 104 -5.81 15.59 -2.34
CA LEU A 104 -5.34 15.55 -3.71
C LEU A 104 -3.97 16.21 -3.77
N ARG A 105 -3.03 15.56 -4.44
CA ARG A 105 -1.64 15.98 -4.60
C ARG A 105 -1.35 16.10 -6.10
N HIS A 106 -0.70 17.17 -6.50
CA HIS A 106 -0.22 17.38 -7.85
C HIS A 106 1.30 17.57 -7.81
N TYR A 107 2.04 16.64 -8.41
CA TYR A 107 3.50 16.69 -8.44
C TYR A 107 3.97 17.71 -9.47
N LEU A 108 4.90 18.57 -9.05
CA LEU A 108 5.42 19.66 -9.88
C LEU A 108 6.47 19.19 -10.89
N SER A 109 7.02 17.99 -10.67
CA SER A 109 8.03 17.34 -11.50
C SER A 109 7.87 15.81 -11.38
N GLU A 110 8.19 15.09 -12.45
CA GLU A 110 8.23 13.62 -12.44
C GLU A 110 9.45 13.08 -11.68
N GLU A 111 10.53 13.88 -11.59
CA GLU A 111 11.81 13.49 -10.99
C GLU A 111 11.92 13.87 -9.51
N GLU A 112 11.23 14.94 -9.09
CA GLU A 112 11.26 15.43 -7.72
C GLU A 112 9.91 15.21 -7.03
N PRO A 113 9.86 14.65 -5.81
CA PRO A 113 8.62 14.37 -5.11
C PRO A 113 8.03 15.64 -4.46
N LEU A 114 8.20 16.81 -5.09
CA LEU A 114 7.63 18.07 -4.66
C LEU A 114 6.21 18.20 -5.23
N PHE A 115 5.23 18.46 -4.38
CA PHE A 115 3.83 18.53 -4.79
C PHE A 115 3.10 19.72 -4.17
N GLY A 116 2.11 20.24 -4.90
CA GLY A 116 1.04 21.04 -4.34
C GLY A 116 -0.09 20.14 -3.86
N PHE A 117 -0.79 20.51 -2.79
CA PHE A 117 -1.93 19.73 -2.31
C PHE A 117 -3.15 20.59 -1.99
N GLY A 118 -4.32 19.96 -2.11
CA GLY A 118 -5.60 20.44 -1.62
C GLY A 118 -6.32 19.31 -0.90
N GLY A 119 -6.90 19.58 0.27
CA GLY A 119 -7.50 18.55 1.09
C GLY A 119 -8.66 19.03 1.93
N LEU A 120 -9.43 18.07 2.43
CA LEU A 120 -10.52 18.28 3.37
C LEU A 120 -10.28 17.37 4.56
N GLU A 121 -10.41 17.91 5.77
CA GLU A 121 -10.45 17.13 7.00
C GLU A 121 -11.80 17.36 7.67
N ALA A 122 -12.36 16.29 8.25
CA ALA A 122 -13.59 16.36 9.02
C ALA A 122 -13.46 15.48 10.25
N SER A 123 -13.93 15.96 11.40
CA SER A 123 -14.03 15.16 12.61
C SER A 123 -15.32 15.44 13.35
N PHE A 124 -15.83 14.46 14.08
CA PHE A 124 -17.03 14.59 14.89
C PHE A 124 -16.89 13.83 16.20
N THR A 125 -17.59 14.30 17.22
CA THR A 125 -17.84 13.57 18.45
C THR A 125 -19.25 13.88 18.92
N THR A 126 -19.95 12.90 19.46
CA THR A 126 -21.30 13.09 20.03
C THR A 126 -21.33 14.03 21.24
N SER A 127 -20.15 14.37 21.78
CA SER A 127 -20.02 15.35 22.87
C SER A 127 -20.05 16.82 22.39
N LEU A 128 -19.89 17.05 21.09
CA LEU A 128 -19.89 18.40 20.49
C LEU A 128 -21.15 18.60 19.64
N PRO A 129 -21.69 19.84 19.59
CA PRO A 129 -22.95 20.12 18.89
C PRO A 129 -22.82 20.06 17.36
N GLN A 130 -21.62 20.23 16.82
CA GLN A 130 -21.36 20.18 15.37
C GLN A 130 -19.99 19.57 15.06
N PRO A 131 -19.81 18.97 13.88
CA PRO A 131 -18.52 18.45 13.45
C PRO A 131 -17.52 19.59 13.19
N HIS A 132 -16.24 19.29 13.32
CA HIS A 132 -15.16 20.12 12.79
C HIS A 132 -14.94 19.78 11.32
N MET A 133 -14.79 20.79 10.47
CA MET A 133 -14.47 20.61 9.06
C MET A 133 -13.47 21.68 8.66
N GLU A 134 -12.41 21.27 7.96
CA GLU A 134 -11.30 22.15 7.58
C GLU A 134 -10.91 21.91 6.12
N LEU A 135 -10.86 22.98 5.34
CA LEU A 135 -10.28 22.96 4.00
C LEU A 135 -8.80 23.31 4.07
N ARG A 136 -7.94 22.51 3.44
CA ARG A 136 -6.48 22.68 3.46
C ARG A 136 -5.92 22.88 2.07
N ALA A 137 -4.89 23.72 1.96
CA ALA A 137 -4.08 23.82 0.76
C ALA A 137 -2.64 24.20 1.10
N GLY A 138 -1.69 23.69 0.33
CA GLY A 138 -0.29 23.98 0.56
C GLY A 138 0.66 23.25 -0.37
N ILE A 139 1.87 23.05 0.12
CA ILE A 139 2.93 22.32 -0.57
C ILE A 139 3.46 21.20 0.31
N GLY A 140 4.01 20.17 -0.31
CA GLY A 140 4.65 19.08 0.39
C GLY A 140 5.77 18.45 -0.43
N TYR A 141 6.51 17.58 0.25
CA TYR A 141 7.62 16.85 -0.32
C TYR A 141 7.59 15.42 0.17
N GLY A 142 7.73 14.48 -0.76
CA GLY A 142 7.79 13.05 -0.50
C GLY A 142 6.77 12.27 -1.34
N ARG A 143 6.94 10.95 -1.35
CA ARG A 143 6.15 10.04 -2.18
C ARG A 143 6.06 8.68 -1.51
N PHE A 144 4.98 7.97 -1.80
CA PHE A 144 4.81 6.58 -1.44
C PHE A 144 4.96 5.70 -2.67
N SER A 145 5.48 4.50 -2.47
CA SER A 145 5.53 3.46 -3.48
C SER A 145 4.83 2.21 -2.98
N ASP A 146 4.05 1.60 -3.86
CA ASP A 146 3.49 0.28 -3.67
C ASP A 146 4.59 -0.78 -3.81
N VAL A 147 4.96 -1.37 -2.68
CA VAL A 147 5.96 -2.44 -2.59
C VAL A 147 5.31 -3.82 -2.48
N THR A 148 3.99 -3.92 -2.67
CA THR A 148 3.23 -5.18 -2.71
C THR A 148 3.79 -6.18 -3.71
N PRO A 149 4.19 -5.79 -4.94
CA PRO A 149 4.76 -6.74 -5.89
C PRO A 149 6.02 -7.43 -5.36
N LEU A 150 6.90 -6.67 -4.70
CA LEU A 150 8.12 -7.21 -4.10
C LEU A 150 7.82 -8.05 -2.85
N ALA A 151 6.84 -7.63 -2.03
CA ALA A 151 6.38 -8.43 -0.90
C ALA A 151 5.84 -9.79 -1.38
N LYS A 152 5.02 -9.82 -2.43
CA LYS A 152 4.49 -11.05 -3.05
C LYS A 152 5.63 -11.92 -3.62
N ALA A 153 6.58 -11.34 -4.35
CA ALA A 153 7.75 -12.07 -4.85
C ALA A 153 8.52 -12.80 -3.74
N ARG A 154 8.77 -12.13 -2.60
CA ARG A 154 9.42 -12.74 -1.43
C ARG A 154 8.58 -13.84 -0.79
N ARG A 155 7.26 -13.70 -0.73
CA ARG A 155 6.40 -14.74 -0.17
C ARG A 155 6.28 -15.96 -1.08
N ILE A 156 6.29 -15.77 -2.41
CA ILE A 156 6.41 -16.86 -3.38
C ILE A 156 7.69 -17.65 -3.08
N GLU A 157 8.85 -16.99 -3.05
CA GLU A 157 10.14 -17.61 -2.73
C GLU A 157 10.07 -18.41 -1.41
N GLN A 158 9.58 -17.79 -0.34
CA GLN A 158 9.47 -18.45 0.97
C GLN A 158 8.56 -19.68 0.95
N LYS A 159 7.45 -19.65 0.22
CA LYS A 159 6.54 -20.80 0.08
C LYS A 159 7.18 -21.90 -0.78
N LEU A 160 7.88 -21.55 -1.87
CA LEU A 160 8.58 -22.52 -2.71
C LEU A 160 9.72 -23.23 -1.97
N LEU A 161 10.49 -22.49 -1.17
CA LEU A 161 11.52 -23.06 -0.28
C LEU A 161 10.92 -24.05 0.73
N LYS A 162 9.83 -23.65 1.40
CA LYS A 162 9.13 -24.51 2.37
C LYS A 162 8.58 -25.79 1.74
N LEU A 163 8.19 -25.74 0.46
CA LEU A 163 7.73 -26.88 -0.31
C LEU A 163 8.87 -27.74 -0.87
N GLY A 164 10.12 -27.28 -0.79
CA GLY A 164 11.25 -27.91 -1.47
C GLY A 164 11.16 -27.87 -2.99
N ALA A 165 10.36 -26.95 -3.54
CA ALA A 165 10.20 -26.75 -4.98
C ALA A 165 11.42 -26.06 -5.60
N ILE A 166 12.14 -25.28 -4.80
CA ILE A 166 13.45 -24.71 -5.12
C ILE A 166 14.45 -25.08 -4.02
N PRO A 167 15.73 -25.29 -4.34
CA PRO A 167 16.72 -25.79 -3.39
C PRO A 167 17.23 -24.71 -2.43
N ASP A 168 17.32 -23.46 -2.89
CA ASP A 168 17.91 -22.33 -2.17
C ASP A 168 17.18 -21.01 -2.52
N ALA A 169 17.46 -19.96 -1.74
CA ALA A 169 16.90 -18.63 -1.96
C ALA A 169 17.28 -18.09 -3.35
N LEU A 170 16.33 -17.41 -3.99
CA LEU A 170 16.53 -16.79 -5.29
C LEU A 170 17.45 -15.56 -5.14
N PRO A 171 18.33 -15.29 -6.12
CA PRO A 171 19.15 -14.09 -6.12
C PRO A 171 18.29 -12.81 -6.11
N ASP A 172 18.73 -11.77 -5.41
CA ASP A 172 18.01 -10.47 -5.33
C ASP A 172 17.60 -9.89 -6.69
N PRO A 173 18.43 -9.93 -7.76
CA PRO A 173 18.00 -9.47 -9.09
C PRO A 173 16.82 -10.25 -9.68
N VAL A 174 16.70 -11.55 -9.37
CA VAL A 174 15.60 -12.41 -9.81
C VAL A 174 14.32 -12.07 -9.05
N ILE A 175 14.44 -11.82 -7.73
CA ILE A 175 13.31 -11.37 -6.91
C ILE A 175 12.80 -9.99 -7.39
N MET A 176 13.71 -9.08 -7.76
CA MET A 176 13.34 -7.78 -8.31
C MET A 176 12.63 -7.92 -9.66
N ALA A 177 13.16 -8.77 -10.57
CA ALA A 177 12.52 -9.04 -11.85
C ALA A 177 11.14 -9.70 -11.67
N LEU A 178 10.99 -10.61 -10.70
CA LEU A 178 9.72 -11.21 -10.33
C LEU A 178 8.72 -10.15 -9.85
N ALA A 179 9.17 -9.22 -9.00
CA ALA A 179 8.34 -8.10 -8.53
C ALA A 179 7.89 -7.19 -9.68
N GLU A 180 8.79 -6.89 -10.63
CA GLU A 180 8.47 -6.10 -11.83
C GLU A 180 7.45 -6.80 -12.73
N GLN A 181 7.54 -8.13 -12.89
CA GLN A 181 6.52 -8.88 -13.62
C GLN A 181 5.17 -8.83 -12.88
N ILE A 182 5.16 -8.97 -11.56
CA ILE A 182 3.94 -8.86 -10.75
C ILE A 182 3.33 -7.46 -10.85
N SER A 183 4.14 -6.39 -10.86
CA SER A 183 3.64 -5.00 -10.91
C SER A 183 2.97 -4.66 -12.24
N ARG A 184 3.42 -5.25 -13.36
CA ARG A 184 2.79 -5.08 -14.69
C ARG A 184 1.33 -5.54 -14.74
N ARG A 185 0.87 -6.33 -13.77
CA ARG A 185 -0.55 -6.67 -13.63
C ARG A 185 -1.44 -5.44 -13.36
N ALA A 186 -0.91 -4.40 -12.71
CA ALA A 186 -1.65 -3.17 -12.42
C ALA A 186 -2.00 -2.34 -13.68
N GLU A 187 -1.32 -2.58 -14.81
CA GLU A 187 -1.53 -1.88 -16.09
C GLU A 187 -2.84 -2.27 -16.83
N PHE A 188 -3.63 -3.21 -16.29
CA PHE A 188 -4.81 -3.74 -16.96
C PHE A 188 -6.11 -3.50 -16.18
N THR A 189 -6.74 -2.34 -16.40
CA THR A 189 -7.98 -1.94 -15.72
C THR A 189 -9.25 -2.04 -16.56
N SER A 190 -9.21 -2.21 -17.90
CA SER A 190 -10.44 -2.56 -18.65
C SER A 190 -10.21 -3.33 -19.98
N LEU A 191 -11.03 -4.37 -20.15
CA LEU A 191 -11.06 -5.33 -21.26
C LEU A 191 -11.50 -4.74 -22.60
N GLN A 192 -12.24 -3.63 -22.57
CA GLN A 192 -13.10 -3.20 -23.67
C GLN A 192 -12.34 -2.48 -24.78
N GLU A 193 -11.29 -1.75 -24.43
CA GLU A 193 -10.48 -0.96 -25.36
C GLU A 193 -9.49 -1.85 -26.14
N LEU A 194 -8.96 -2.88 -25.48
CA LEU A 194 -8.09 -3.90 -26.07
C LEU A 194 -8.85 -4.78 -27.07
N MET A 195 -10.10 -5.15 -26.75
CA MET A 195 -10.96 -5.95 -27.63
C MET A 195 -11.27 -5.24 -28.96
N ASN A 196 -11.54 -3.93 -28.94
CA ASN A 196 -11.78 -3.16 -30.17
C ASN A 196 -10.53 -3.13 -31.09
N LYS A 197 -9.35 -3.03 -30.50
CA LYS A 197 -8.09 -2.98 -31.24
C LYS A 197 -7.74 -4.33 -31.85
N ILE A 198 -7.97 -5.42 -31.12
CA ILE A 198 -7.77 -6.80 -31.60
C ILE A 198 -8.80 -7.18 -32.67
N GLN A 199 -10.06 -6.78 -32.52
CA GLN A 199 -11.10 -7.01 -33.52
C GLN A 199 -10.76 -6.32 -34.85
N THR A 200 -10.21 -5.11 -34.79
CA THR A 200 -9.77 -4.36 -35.98
C THR A 200 -8.61 -5.07 -36.69
N LEU A 201 -7.65 -5.63 -35.93
CA LEU A 201 -6.51 -6.35 -36.48
C LEU A 201 -6.90 -7.71 -37.08
N ILE A 202 -7.84 -8.44 -36.46
CA ILE A 202 -8.34 -9.72 -36.98
C ILE A 202 -9.20 -9.50 -38.23
N GLN A 203 -10.02 -8.45 -38.28
CA GLN A 203 -10.83 -8.11 -39.47
C GLN A 203 -9.94 -7.70 -40.65
N GLN A 204 -8.85 -6.97 -40.39
CA GLN A 204 -7.85 -6.62 -41.42
C GLN A 204 -7.03 -7.82 -41.90
N ALA A 205 -6.80 -8.82 -41.06
CA ALA A 205 -6.01 -9.99 -41.41
C ALA A 205 -6.81 -11.12 -42.07
N SER A 206 -8.13 -11.21 -41.84
CA SER A 206 -8.92 -12.40 -42.22
C SER A 206 -9.90 -12.19 -43.37
N GLU A 207 -10.15 -10.95 -43.82
CA GLU A 207 -11.10 -10.57 -44.89
C GLU A 207 -12.47 -11.28 -44.84
N THR A 208 -12.87 -11.82 -43.68
CA THR A 208 -14.11 -12.58 -43.52
C THR A 208 -14.89 -12.06 -42.30
N PRO A 209 -16.22 -11.85 -42.42
CA PRO A 209 -17.03 -11.41 -41.30
C PRO A 209 -17.19 -12.57 -40.30
N VAL A 210 -16.74 -12.38 -39.06
CA VAL A 210 -16.94 -13.36 -37.98
C VAL A 210 -18.31 -13.11 -37.33
N GLU A 211 -19.14 -14.15 -37.20
CA GLU A 211 -20.48 -14.04 -36.61
C GLU A 211 -20.45 -13.87 -35.07
N PRO A 212 -21.39 -13.11 -34.48
CA PRO A 212 -21.24 -12.53 -33.13
C PRO A 212 -21.50 -13.48 -31.94
N LEU A 213 -21.69 -14.78 -32.17
CA LEU A 213 -22.27 -15.69 -31.16
C LEU A 213 -21.38 -16.87 -30.74
N SER A 214 -20.15 -16.98 -31.27
CA SER A 214 -19.16 -17.97 -30.79
C SER A 214 -18.16 -17.41 -29.78
N VAL A 215 -18.18 -16.10 -29.50
CA VAL A 215 -17.43 -15.49 -28.39
C VAL A 215 -18.30 -15.51 -27.14
N VAL A 216 -18.50 -16.72 -26.60
CA VAL A 216 -19.05 -16.86 -25.25
C VAL A 216 -18.01 -16.35 -24.27
N MET A 217 -18.44 -15.34 -23.50
CA MET A 217 -17.76 -14.76 -22.36
C MET A 217 -17.24 -15.86 -21.41
N VAL A 218 -15.93 -16.10 -21.41
CA VAL A 218 -15.02 -16.53 -20.32
C VAL A 218 -13.72 -16.87 -21.06
N GLY A 219 -12.73 -15.97 -21.11
CA GLY A 219 -11.51 -16.35 -21.84
C GLY A 219 -10.46 -15.29 -22.11
N VAL A 220 -10.51 -14.12 -21.48
CA VAL A 220 -9.45 -13.11 -21.64
C VAL A 220 -8.65 -12.89 -20.34
N GLU A 221 -9.21 -13.25 -19.18
CA GLU A 221 -8.44 -13.29 -17.91
C GLU A 221 -7.41 -14.43 -17.86
N LEU A 222 -7.65 -15.54 -18.56
CA LEU A 222 -6.78 -16.72 -18.51
C LEU A 222 -5.50 -16.55 -19.35
N ASN A 223 -5.55 -15.88 -20.51
CA ASN A 223 -4.39 -15.82 -21.41
C ASN A 223 -3.29 -14.91 -20.86
N THR A 224 -3.63 -13.77 -20.26
CA THR A 224 -2.64 -12.86 -19.64
C THR A 224 -2.10 -13.40 -18.32
N LEU A 225 -2.94 -14.05 -17.50
CA LEU A 225 -2.50 -14.71 -16.29
C LEU A 225 -1.58 -15.90 -16.62
N ASN A 226 -1.89 -16.69 -17.65
CA ASN A 226 -1.06 -17.81 -18.07
C ASN A 226 0.27 -17.34 -18.70
N GLU A 227 0.28 -16.25 -19.46
CA GLU A 227 1.52 -15.63 -19.95
C GLU A 227 2.38 -15.10 -18.79
N LEU A 228 1.77 -14.41 -17.83
CA LEU A 228 2.47 -13.92 -16.64
C LEU A 228 3.00 -15.08 -15.78
N LEU A 229 2.20 -16.13 -15.57
CA LEU A 229 2.62 -17.35 -14.85
C LEU A 229 3.77 -18.05 -15.57
N SER A 230 3.72 -18.16 -16.89
CA SER A 230 4.79 -18.74 -17.73
C SER A 230 6.10 -17.93 -17.63
N ASN A 231 6.01 -16.60 -17.66
CA ASN A 231 7.18 -15.73 -17.49
C ASN A 231 7.78 -15.87 -16.08
N ILE A 232 6.94 -15.94 -15.06
CA ILE A 232 7.37 -16.13 -13.66
C ILE A 232 8.00 -17.52 -13.47
N GLU A 233 7.38 -18.56 -14.02
CA GLU A 233 7.91 -19.93 -14.03
C GLU A 233 9.31 -19.95 -14.66
N GLY A 234 9.45 -19.43 -15.88
CA GLY A 234 10.73 -19.38 -16.58
C GLY A 234 11.82 -18.67 -15.78
N LEU A 235 11.51 -17.51 -15.18
CA LEU A 235 12.46 -16.78 -14.32
C LEU A 235 12.92 -17.60 -13.11
N ILE A 236 12.00 -18.33 -12.47
CA ILE A 236 12.31 -19.14 -11.28
C ILE A 236 13.08 -20.40 -11.68
N GLU A 237 12.70 -21.09 -12.74
CA GLU A 237 13.38 -22.29 -13.22
C GLU A 237 14.81 -21.98 -13.67
N ASP A 238 15.00 -20.91 -14.44
CA ASP A 238 16.31 -20.45 -14.90
C ASP A 238 17.23 -20.10 -13.72
N ALA A 239 16.69 -19.47 -12.68
CA ALA A 239 17.46 -19.05 -11.51
C ALA A 239 17.76 -20.20 -10.53
N SER A 240 16.80 -21.11 -10.33
CA SER A 240 16.90 -22.21 -9.38
C SER A 240 17.57 -23.46 -9.96
N GLY A 241 17.60 -23.60 -11.29
CA GLY A 241 18.06 -24.79 -11.98
C GLY A 241 17.11 -25.99 -11.83
N THR A 242 15.88 -25.77 -11.39
CA THR A 242 14.89 -26.81 -11.11
C THR A 242 13.57 -26.53 -11.80
N THR A 243 12.91 -27.57 -12.30
CA THR A 243 11.58 -27.44 -12.92
C THR A 243 10.50 -27.35 -11.85
N LEU A 244 9.58 -26.39 -11.99
CA LEU A 244 8.46 -26.23 -11.07
C LEU A 244 7.38 -27.27 -11.36
N ASN A 245 6.80 -27.82 -10.30
CA ASN A 245 5.67 -28.73 -10.41
C ASN A 245 4.33 -27.99 -10.29
N ALA A 246 3.22 -28.66 -10.57
CA ALA A 246 1.89 -28.06 -10.50
C ALA A 246 1.56 -27.44 -9.12
N GLN A 247 2.10 -28.00 -8.04
CA GLN A 247 1.90 -27.45 -6.69
C GLN A 247 2.63 -26.11 -6.49
N ALA A 248 3.84 -25.97 -7.05
CA ALA A 248 4.58 -24.72 -7.06
C ALA A 248 3.86 -23.63 -7.87
N LEU A 249 3.32 -23.98 -9.03
CA LEU A 249 2.55 -23.05 -9.87
C LEU A 249 1.27 -22.58 -9.17
N LEU A 250 0.58 -23.46 -8.45
CA LEU A 250 -0.60 -23.08 -7.65
C LEU A 250 -0.24 -22.11 -6.53
N VAL A 251 0.93 -22.26 -5.90
CA VAL A 251 1.42 -21.31 -4.88
C VAL A 251 1.69 -19.94 -5.47
N ILE A 252 2.31 -19.88 -6.66
CA ILE A 252 2.56 -18.63 -7.37
C ILE A 252 1.21 -17.95 -7.68
N GLN A 253 0.26 -18.71 -8.23
CA GLN A 253 -1.08 -18.19 -8.56
C GLN A 253 -1.83 -17.70 -7.32
N ASP A 254 -1.85 -18.47 -6.23
CA ASP A 254 -2.49 -18.09 -4.95
C ASP A 254 -1.92 -16.77 -4.41
N GLU A 255 -0.60 -16.63 -4.41
CA GLU A 255 0.07 -15.43 -3.91
C GLU A 255 -0.17 -14.21 -4.81
N MET A 256 -0.19 -14.40 -6.13
CA MET A 256 -0.54 -13.34 -7.07
C MET A 256 -1.97 -12.85 -6.88
N LEU A 257 -2.92 -13.77 -6.68
CA LEU A 257 -4.35 -13.48 -6.53
C LEU A 257 -4.73 -12.98 -5.14
N ARG A 258 -3.84 -13.06 -4.15
CA ARG A 258 -4.12 -12.59 -2.80
C ARG A 258 -4.43 -11.08 -2.78
N THR A 259 -5.42 -10.73 -1.97
CA THR A 259 -5.87 -9.35 -1.73
C THR A 259 -5.80 -9.03 -0.23
N GLY A 260 -5.78 -7.74 0.13
CA GLY A 260 -5.71 -7.31 1.54
C GLY A 260 -4.31 -7.49 2.15
N ASP A 261 -3.30 -7.62 1.29
CA ASP A 261 -1.90 -7.83 1.65
C ASP A 261 -0.97 -6.74 1.08
N GLU A 262 -1.57 -5.58 0.77
CA GLU A 262 -0.90 -4.44 0.17
C GLU A 262 0.15 -3.85 1.12
N ARG A 263 1.28 -3.40 0.58
CA ARG A 263 2.41 -2.87 1.33
C ARG A 263 2.90 -1.60 0.68
N ASN A 264 3.15 -0.57 1.49
CA ASN A 264 3.71 0.69 1.02
C ASN A 264 4.98 1.04 1.77
N CYS A 265 5.91 1.66 1.05
CA CYS A 265 7.05 2.33 1.62
C CYS A 265 7.07 3.79 1.16
N GLY A 266 7.60 4.67 2.01
CA GLY A 266 7.81 6.07 1.65
C GLY A 266 7.46 7.00 2.79
N TRP A 267 7.51 8.28 2.49
CA TRP A 267 7.17 9.33 3.43
C TRP A 267 6.72 10.56 2.68
N ALA A 268 5.91 11.38 3.34
CA ALA A 268 5.51 12.68 2.85
C ALA A 268 5.46 13.67 4.02
N VAL A 269 5.96 14.87 3.81
CA VAL A 269 5.78 16.00 4.74
C VAL A 269 5.11 17.11 3.97
N GLN A 270 4.09 17.73 4.54
CA GLN A 270 3.37 18.81 3.92
C GLN A 270 3.04 19.91 4.91
N GLY A 271 2.96 21.15 4.41
CA GLY A 271 2.64 22.33 5.19
C GLY A 271 1.83 23.32 4.36
N GLY A 272 0.93 24.03 5.01
CA GLY A 272 0.01 24.91 4.31
C GLY A 272 -0.89 25.72 5.23
N ILE A 273 -1.96 26.22 4.63
CA ILE A 273 -3.01 26.96 5.31
C ILE A 273 -4.29 26.13 5.32
N GLY A 274 -4.97 26.19 6.46
CA GLY A 274 -6.29 25.64 6.68
C GLY A 274 -7.32 26.76 6.80
N TYR A 275 -8.57 26.48 6.46
CA TYR A 275 -9.69 27.34 6.75
C TYR A 275 -10.81 26.51 7.36
N GLU A 276 -11.24 26.92 8.56
CA GLU A 276 -12.30 26.23 9.27
C GLU A 276 -13.66 26.50 8.62
N LEU A 277 -14.34 25.44 8.18
CA LEU A 277 -15.68 25.50 7.63
C LEU A 277 -16.73 25.43 8.75
N THR A 278 -16.44 24.66 9.80
CA THR A 278 -17.31 24.52 10.98
C THR A 278 -16.47 24.41 12.26
N ASP A 279 -16.75 25.29 13.22
CA ASP A 279 -16.15 25.28 14.56
C ASP A 279 -17.04 24.48 15.52
N PRO A 280 -16.60 23.38 16.12
CA PRO A 280 -17.39 22.58 17.06
C PRO A 280 -17.99 23.37 18.24
N TYR A 281 -17.38 24.48 18.64
CA TYR A 281 -17.83 25.33 19.75
C TYR A 281 -18.65 26.54 19.30
N GLY A 282 -18.82 26.74 18.00
CA GLY A 282 -19.62 27.83 17.44
C GLY A 282 -18.92 29.20 17.49
N GLY A 283 -17.60 29.22 17.58
CA GLY A 283 -16.78 30.42 17.47
C GLY A 283 -16.62 30.91 16.03
N THR A 284 -15.69 31.86 15.85
CA THR A 284 -15.37 32.42 14.55
C THR A 284 -14.54 31.45 13.73
N ARG A 285 -14.84 31.35 12.44
CA ARG A 285 -14.03 30.59 11.49
C ARG A 285 -12.69 31.28 11.29
N ASP A 286 -11.63 30.58 11.62
CA ASP A 286 -10.28 31.14 11.58
C ASP A 286 -9.43 30.48 10.49
N LEU A 287 -8.38 31.21 10.11
CA LEU A 287 -7.32 30.68 9.25
C LEU A 287 -6.31 29.94 10.13
N LEU A 288 -5.93 28.74 9.70
CA LEU A 288 -5.08 27.83 10.45
C LEU A 288 -3.76 27.62 9.71
N LEU A 289 -2.68 27.44 10.46
CA LEU A 289 -1.45 26.85 9.96
C LEU A 289 -1.53 25.34 10.09
N THR A 290 -1.23 24.65 9.00
CA THR A 290 -1.31 23.19 8.94
C THR A 290 0.04 22.60 8.61
N ALA A 291 0.36 21.49 9.26
CA ALA A 291 1.49 20.65 8.91
C ALA A 291 1.13 19.19 9.13
N SER A 292 1.56 18.30 8.26
CA SER A 292 1.48 16.86 8.50
C SER A 292 2.70 16.12 7.97
N ALA A 293 2.95 14.97 8.58
CA ALA A 293 3.99 14.04 8.19
C ALA A 293 3.43 12.62 8.23
N ASP A 294 3.61 11.91 7.12
CA ASP A 294 3.20 10.53 6.93
C ASP A 294 4.44 9.70 6.59
N ALA A 295 4.53 8.50 7.15
CA ALA A 295 5.59 7.55 6.81
C ALA A 295 5.07 6.11 6.81
N ALA A 296 5.54 5.33 5.86
CA ALA A 296 5.23 3.92 5.71
C ALA A 296 6.54 3.14 5.56
N VAL A 297 6.67 2.07 6.33
CA VAL A 297 7.81 1.15 6.26
C VAL A 297 7.28 -0.27 6.28
N ALA A 298 7.75 -1.12 5.38
CA ALA A 298 7.46 -2.55 5.35
C ALA A 298 8.75 -3.34 5.69
N PRO A 299 8.99 -3.69 6.97
CA PRO A 299 10.20 -4.40 7.38
C PRO A 299 10.30 -5.82 6.80
N ASP A 300 9.16 -6.46 6.60
CA ASP A 300 9.03 -7.81 6.04
C ASP A 300 7.74 -7.91 5.22
N PRO A 301 7.55 -8.97 4.40
CA PRO A 301 6.38 -9.07 3.55
C PRO A 301 5.06 -9.07 4.32
N ASP A 302 5.03 -9.51 5.56
CA ASP A 302 3.80 -9.70 6.33
C ASP A 302 3.49 -8.56 7.30
N SER A 303 4.43 -7.65 7.55
CA SER A 303 4.25 -6.50 8.45
C SER A 303 4.45 -5.14 7.77
N GLN A 304 3.74 -4.14 8.29
CA GLN A 304 3.91 -2.75 7.89
C GLN A 304 3.71 -1.84 9.11
N ILE A 305 4.51 -0.78 9.15
CA ILE A 305 4.41 0.30 10.12
C ILE A 305 3.94 1.54 9.36
N LEU A 306 2.83 2.11 9.82
CA LEU A 306 2.29 3.36 9.33
C LEU A 306 2.38 4.40 10.45
N LEU A 307 2.91 5.58 10.13
CA LEU A 307 3.04 6.71 11.03
C LEU A 307 2.33 7.90 10.40
N HIS A 308 1.49 8.55 11.19
CA HIS A 308 0.82 9.80 10.83
C HIS A 308 0.99 10.79 11.99
N ALA A 309 1.40 12.00 11.67
CA ALA A 309 1.42 13.12 12.60
C ALA A 309 0.84 14.34 11.88
N SER A 310 -0.10 15.04 12.52
CA SER A 310 -0.69 16.27 12.01
C SER A 310 -0.75 17.34 13.08
N PHE A 311 -0.71 18.58 12.64
CA PHE A 311 -0.86 19.77 13.45
C PHE A 311 -1.74 20.76 12.67
N SER A 312 -2.74 21.31 13.35
CA SER A 312 -3.56 22.43 12.87
C SER A 312 -3.77 23.38 14.04
N GLY A 313 -3.50 24.67 13.83
CA GLY A 313 -3.64 25.69 14.87
C GLY A 313 -3.41 27.11 14.34
N PRO A 314 -3.79 28.14 15.11
CA PRO A 314 -3.59 29.55 14.74
C PRO A 314 -2.11 29.96 14.70
#